data_AF-A0A965RLW7-F1
#
_entry.id   AF-A0A965RLW7-F1
#
_cell.length_a   1.000
_cell.length_b   1.000
_cell.length_c   1.000
_cell.angle_alpha   90.00
_cell.angle_beta   90.00
_cell.angle_gamma   90.00
#
_symmetry.space_group_name_H-M   'P 1'
#
loop_
_entity.id
_entity.type
_entity.pdbx_description
1 polymer ?
#
loop_
_entity_poly.entity_id
_entity_poly.type
_entity_poly.pdbx_seq_one_letter_code
_entity_poly.pdbx_strand_id
1 'polypeptide(L)'
;MRAPLLPLLLCLLASCSLTGNDQPLDYRIMVVRHDDGTHHAIPPDCAGWRHVPLNGMNGQPAPNYGCADKRNLAAQVVDPRDVVRGRDPGPDSAEKAAASIERYLDDQVYGLYDHENPPEPIAPV
;
A
#
# COMPACT_ATOMS: atom_id res chain seq x y z
N MET A 1 -58.96 -22.21 11.00
CA MET A 1 -57.93 -21.24 10.57
C MET A 1 -56.78 -21.33 11.57
N ARG A 2 -55.75 -22.13 11.28
CA ARG A 2 -54.57 -22.32 12.14
C ARG A 2 -53.40 -21.58 11.51
N ALA A 3 -52.98 -20.48 12.12
CA ALA A 3 -51.85 -19.68 11.64
C ALA A 3 -50.53 -20.48 11.80
N PRO A 4 -49.67 -20.55 10.77
CA PRO A 4 -48.39 -21.24 10.86
C PRO A 4 -47.39 -20.30 11.56
N LEU A 5 -47.41 -20.29 12.89
CA LEU A 5 -46.46 -19.55 13.73
C LEU A 5 -45.06 -20.21 13.78
N LEU A 6 -44.99 -21.52 13.48
CA LEU A 6 -43.76 -22.30 13.55
C LEU A 6 -42.69 -21.94 12.48
N PRO A 7 -43.01 -21.72 11.19
CA PRO A 7 -42.00 -21.32 10.20
C PRO A 7 -41.46 -19.90 10.42
N LEU A 8 -42.27 -19.00 11.00
CA LEU A 8 -41.86 -17.62 11.26
C LEU A 8 -40.82 -17.54 12.41
N LEU A 9 -40.96 -18.42 13.42
CA LEU A 9 -40.04 -18.52 14.55
C LEU A 9 -38.67 -19.10 14.15
N LEU A 10 -38.64 -19.99 13.16
CA LEU A 10 -37.39 -20.59 12.65
C LEU A 10 -36.52 -19.57 11.89
N CYS A 11 -37.13 -18.62 11.16
CA CYS A 11 -36.38 -17.59 10.42
C CYS A 11 -35.74 -16.53 11.34
N LEU A 12 -36.35 -16.23 12.48
CA LEU A 12 -35.82 -15.26 13.45
C LEU A 12 -34.54 -15.77 14.15
N LEU A 13 -34.44 -17.07 14.40
CA LEU A 13 -33.27 -17.67 15.08
C LEU A 13 -32.03 -17.81 14.17
N ALA A 14 -32.21 -17.82 12.84
CA ALA A 14 -31.10 -17.94 11.88
C ALA A 14 -30.35 -16.61 11.62
N SER A 15 -30.79 -15.49 12.22
CA SER A 15 -30.23 -14.16 11.93
C SER A 15 -28.94 -13.83 12.69
N CYS A 16 -28.45 -14.69 13.60
CA CYS A 16 -27.32 -14.37 14.48
C CYS A 16 -25.94 -14.90 14.04
N SER A 17 -25.75 -15.34 12.80
CA SER A 17 -24.46 -15.96 12.41
C SER A 17 -23.74 -15.33 11.21
N LEU A 18 -24.12 -14.13 10.76
CA LEU A 18 -23.49 -13.49 9.58
C LEU A 18 -22.76 -12.16 9.83
N THR A 19 -22.57 -11.73 11.07
CA THR A 19 -21.74 -10.53 11.36
C THR A 19 -20.43 -10.89 12.05
N GLY A 20 -19.77 -11.96 11.61
CA GLY A 20 -18.33 -12.12 11.80
C GLY A 20 -17.66 -11.38 10.65
N ASN A 21 -17.28 -10.12 10.85
CA ASN A 21 -16.54 -9.34 9.86
C ASN A 21 -15.06 -9.78 9.88
N ASP A 22 -14.82 -11.08 9.66
CA ASP A 22 -13.49 -11.64 9.40
C ASP A 22 -13.16 -11.37 7.93
N GLN A 23 -13.11 -10.09 7.54
CA GLN A 23 -12.46 -9.75 6.28
C GLN A 23 -10.99 -10.08 6.45
N PRO A 24 -10.40 -10.92 5.58
CA PRO A 24 -8.95 -11.12 5.61
C PRO A 24 -8.29 -9.75 5.50
N LEU A 25 -7.33 -9.47 6.39
CA LEU A 25 -6.61 -8.20 6.43
C LEU A 25 -5.83 -8.02 5.12
N ASP A 26 -6.45 -7.44 4.10
CA ASP A 26 -5.82 -7.13 2.83
C ASP A 26 -5.31 -5.69 2.85
N TYR A 27 -4.02 -5.53 3.13
CA TYR A 27 -3.34 -4.23 3.09
C TYR A 27 -2.57 -3.99 1.80
N ARG A 28 -3.01 -4.59 0.69
CA ARG A 28 -2.38 -4.35 -0.61
C ARG A 28 -2.64 -2.92 -1.06
N ILE A 29 -1.59 -2.30 -1.60
CA ILE A 29 -1.70 -1.06 -2.35
C ILE A 29 -2.12 -1.46 -3.77
N MET A 30 -3.19 -0.86 -4.28
CA MET A 30 -3.62 -1.09 -5.67
C MET A 30 -2.99 -0.04 -6.57
N VAL A 31 -2.57 -0.43 -7.76
CA VAL A 31 -2.05 0.50 -8.77
C VAL A 31 -3.05 0.55 -9.91
N VAL A 32 -3.62 1.72 -10.14
CA VAL A 32 -4.56 1.97 -11.24
C VAL A 32 -3.89 2.82 -12.30
N ARG A 33 -4.22 2.55 -13.57
CA ARG A 33 -3.82 3.38 -14.71
C ARG A 33 -5.00 4.26 -15.10
N HIS A 34 -4.74 5.55 -15.30
CA HIS A 34 -5.71 6.52 -15.81
C HIS A 34 -5.66 6.64 -17.34
N ASP A 35 -6.69 7.24 -17.93
CA ASP A 35 -6.81 7.43 -19.38
C ASP A 35 -5.71 8.33 -19.98
N ASP A 36 -5.15 9.23 -19.18
CA ASP A 36 -4.00 10.08 -19.53
C ASP A 36 -2.65 9.33 -19.52
N GLY A 37 -2.67 8.05 -19.13
CA GLY A 37 -1.50 7.19 -19.05
C GLY A 37 -0.73 7.24 -17.73
N THR A 38 -1.15 8.08 -16.78
CA THR A 38 -0.57 8.15 -15.42
C THR A 38 -0.99 6.94 -14.59
N HIS A 39 -0.21 6.65 -13.53
CA HIS A 39 -0.55 5.61 -12.56
C HIS A 39 -0.75 6.24 -11.19
N HIS A 40 -1.67 5.70 -10.41
CA HIS A 40 -1.98 6.14 -9.06
C HIS A 40 -1.94 4.96 -8.09
N ALA A 41 -1.33 5.17 -6.92
CA ALA A 41 -1.33 4.21 -5.82
C ALA A 41 -2.56 4.45 -4.92
N ILE A 42 -3.44 3.47 -4.83
CA ILE A 42 -4.61 3.51 -3.94
C ILE A 42 -4.23 2.81 -2.63
N PRO A 43 -4.24 3.52 -1.50
CA PRO A 43 -3.94 2.94 -0.20
C PRO A 43 -5.01 1.93 0.22
N PRO A 44 -4.68 0.97 1.10
CA PRO A 44 -5.68 0.06 1.66
C PRO A 44 -6.63 0.76 2.62
N ASP A 45 -7.84 0.22 2.74
CA ASP A 45 -8.80 0.61 3.77
C ASP A 45 -8.41 -0.04 5.11
N CYS A 46 -8.01 0.78 6.09
CA CYS A 46 -7.66 0.28 7.42
C CYS A 46 -8.91 -0.10 8.22
N ALA A 47 -8.80 -1.14 9.05
CA ALA A 47 -9.87 -1.51 9.96
C ALA A 47 -10.14 -0.42 11.00
N GLY A 48 -11.39 -0.36 11.47
CA GLY A 48 -11.76 0.57 12.54
C GLY A 48 -11.04 0.22 13.86
N TRP A 49 -10.57 1.24 14.58
CA TRP A 49 -9.94 1.10 15.91
C TRP A 49 -10.90 0.68 17.04
N ARG A 50 -12.13 0.24 16.73
CA ARG A 50 -13.18 -0.07 17.73
C ARG A 50 -12.86 -1.30 18.59
N HIS A 51 -12.02 -2.20 18.10
CA HIS A 51 -11.63 -3.43 18.80
C HIS A 51 -10.12 -3.56 18.80
N VAL A 52 -9.44 -2.71 19.59
CA VAL A 52 -8.04 -2.97 19.93
C VAL A 52 -8.02 -4.25 20.78
N PRO A 53 -7.36 -5.33 20.36
CA PRO A 53 -7.31 -6.56 21.15
C PRO A 53 -6.36 -6.34 22.33
N LEU A 54 -6.82 -5.62 23.36
CA LEU A 54 -6.04 -5.35 24.57
C LEU A 54 -5.72 -6.65 25.34
N ASN A 55 -6.44 -7.75 25.06
CA ASN A 55 -6.35 -9.01 25.78
C ASN A 55 -6.07 -10.23 24.87
N GLY A 56 -5.61 -10.00 23.63
CA GLY A 56 -5.30 -11.09 22.69
C GLY A 56 -3.94 -11.73 22.98
N MET A 57 -3.89 -12.72 23.88
CA MET A 57 -2.65 -13.47 24.20
C MET A 57 -2.30 -14.54 23.15
N ASN A 58 -2.97 -14.55 21.99
CA ASN A 58 -2.82 -15.55 20.94
C ASN A 58 -1.71 -15.20 19.92
N GLY A 59 -0.96 -14.13 20.14
CA GLY A 59 0.15 -13.70 19.27
C GLY A 59 -0.30 -13.26 17.88
N GLN A 60 -1.60 -12.98 17.68
CA GLN A 60 -2.11 -12.56 16.39
C GLN A 60 -1.82 -11.07 16.13
N PRO A 61 -1.51 -10.68 14.88
CA PRO A 61 -1.36 -9.29 14.51
C PRO A 61 -2.63 -8.51 14.83
N ALA A 62 -2.48 -7.28 15.31
CA ALA A 62 -3.63 -6.40 15.49
C ALA A 62 -4.35 -6.17 14.14
N PRO A 63 -5.67 -5.93 14.14
CA PRO A 63 -6.44 -5.64 12.93
C PRO A 63 -6.03 -4.38 12.17
N ASN A 64 -5.01 -3.64 12.60
CA ASN A 64 -4.42 -2.48 11.91
C ASN A 64 -2.92 -2.65 11.64
N TYR A 65 -2.36 -3.82 11.94
CA TYR A 65 -0.93 -4.08 11.81
C TYR A 65 -0.47 -3.90 10.37
N GLY A 66 0.50 -3.00 10.15
CA GLY A 66 1.04 -2.68 8.83
C GLY A 66 0.18 -1.71 7.98
N CYS A 67 -1.04 -1.35 8.39
CA CYS A 67 -1.89 -0.49 7.57
C CYS A 67 -1.31 0.92 7.41
N ALA A 68 -0.82 1.51 8.52
CA ALA A 68 -0.19 2.83 8.49
C ALA A 68 1.02 2.85 7.54
N ASP A 69 1.85 1.81 7.57
CA ASP A 69 3.03 1.70 6.70
C ASP A 69 2.64 1.66 5.22
N LYS A 70 1.61 0.89 4.87
CA LYS A 70 1.12 0.79 3.48
C LYS A 70 0.48 2.09 3.01
N ARG A 71 -0.28 2.79 3.86
CA ARG A 71 -0.83 4.11 3.53
C ARG A 71 0.26 5.15 3.32
N ASN A 72 1.26 5.17 4.21
CA ASN A 72 2.40 6.06 4.10
C ASN A 72 3.22 5.77 2.84
N LEU A 73 3.41 4.49 2.48
CA LEU A 73 4.11 4.09 1.25
C LEU A 73 3.34 4.55 0.00
N ALA A 74 2.02 4.36 -0.05
CA ALA A 74 1.20 4.81 -1.18
C ALA A 74 1.26 6.34 -1.38
N ALA A 75 1.42 7.11 -0.30
CA ALA A 75 1.55 8.56 -0.35
C ALA A 75 2.95 9.06 -0.74
N GLN A 76 3.99 8.25 -0.52
CA GLN A 76 5.39 8.65 -0.75
C GLN A 76 5.97 8.12 -2.07
N VAL A 77 5.36 7.11 -2.68
CA VAL A 77 5.91 6.51 -3.90
C VAL A 77 5.79 7.48 -5.09
N VAL A 78 6.93 7.73 -5.76
CA VAL A 78 6.98 8.62 -6.93
C VAL A 78 6.38 7.97 -8.16
N ASP A 79 6.77 6.72 -8.45
CA ASP A 79 6.18 5.91 -9.53
C ASP A 79 5.39 4.74 -8.92
N PRO A 80 4.04 4.79 -8.93
CA PRO A 80 3.21 3.73 -8.35
C PRO A 80 3.49 2.33 -8.86
N ARG A 81 4.03 2.16 -10.07
CA ARG A 81 4.38 0.84 -10.62
C ARG A 81 5.49 0.14 -9.85
N ASP A 82 6.35 0.91 -9.18
CA ASP A 82 7.45 0.38 -8.36
C ASP A 82 6.91 -0.46 -7.17
N VAL A 83 5.66 -0.25 -6.75
CA VAL A 83 4.99 -1.05 -5.71
C VAL A 83 4.65 -2.47 -6.19
N VAL A 84 4.42 -2.64 -7.49
CA VAL A 84 4.14 -3.96 -8.09
C VAL A 84 5.45 -4.70 -8.37
N ARG A 85 6.44 -3.98 -8.91
CA ARG A 85 7.75 -4.53 -9.27
C ARG A 85 8.78 -3.41 -9.30
N GLY A 86 9.91 -3.63 -8.64
CA GLY A 86 11.07 -2.74 -8.77
C GLY A 86 11.61 -2.68 -10.19
N ARG A 87 12.15 -1.53 -10.58
CA ARG A 87 12.76 -1.34 -11.90
C ARG A 87 13.94 -2.29 -12.08
N ASP A 88 14.21 -2.62 -13.34
CA ASP A 88 15.43 -3.35 -13.67
C ASP A 88 16.64 -2.46 -13.33
N PRO A 89 17.55 -2.90 -12.44
CA PRO A 89 18.74 -2.12 -12.11
C PRO A 89 19.69 -1.96 -13.30
N GLY A 90 19.52 -2.76 -14.37
CA GLY A 90 20.44 -2.83 -15.49
C GLY A 90 21.75 -3.55 -15.12
N PRO A 91 22.74 -3.58 -16.02
CA PRO A 91 24.03 -4.17 -15.74
C PRO A 91 24.78 -3.39 -14.66
N ASP A 92 25.48 -4.13 -13.79
CA ASP A 92 26.44 -3.54 -12.87
C ASP A 92 27.51 -2.77 -13.64
N SER A 93 27.81 -1.54 -13.22
CA SER A 93 28.82 -0.69 -13.84
C SER A 93 29.68 -0.04 -12.77
N ALA A 94 30.96 -0.39 -12.78
CA ALA A 94 31.97 0.21 -11.90
C ALA A 94 32.12 1.71 -12.19
N GLU A 95 31.93 2.11 -13.43
CA GLU A 95 31.97 3.50 -13.89
C GLU A 95 30.83 4.31 -13.28
N LYS A 96 29.60 3.77 -13.27
CA LYS A 96 28.46 4.43 -12.61
C LYS A 96 28.68 4.58 -11.11
N ALA A 97 29.26 3.57 -10.46
CA ALA A 97 29.60 3.61 -9.04
C ALA A 97 30.68 4.68 -8.76
N ALA A 98 31.79 4.67 -9.50
CA ALA A 98 32.85 5.66 -9.37
C ALA A 98 32.34 7.09 -9.62
N ALA A 99 31.55 7.29 -10.68
CA ALA A 99 30.96 8.59 -11.01
C ALA A 99 30.00 9.11 -9.93
N SER A 100 29.34 8.22 -9.18
CA SER A 100 28.51 8.66 -8.04
C SER A 100 29.34 9.21 -6.88
N ILE A 101 30.53 8.65 -6.64
CA ILE A 101 31.47 9.14 -5.63
C ILE A 101 32.07 10.47 -6.07
N GLU A 102 32.53 10.58 -7.33
CA GLU A 102 33.07 11.83 -7.89
C GLU A 102 32.05 12.97 -7.79
N ARG A 103 30.81 12.75 -8.23
CA ARG A 103 29.73 13.76 -8.11
C ARG A 103 29.47 14.18 -6.67
N TYR A 104 29.57 13.27 -5.71
CA TYR A 104 29.41 13.60 -4.31
C TYR A 104 30.55 14.45 -3.77
N LEU A 105 31.80 14.13 -4.16
CA LEU A 105 32.98 14.89 -3.72
C LEU A 105 33.06 16.28 -4.36
N ASP A 106 32.59 16.41 -5.59
CA ASP A 106 32.60 17.67 -6.36
C ASP A 106 31.34 18.52 -6.17
N ASP A 107 30.49 18.18 -5.20
CA ASP A 107 29.23 18.88 -4.88
C ASP A 107 28.28 18.99 -6.10
N GLN A 108 28.32 18.00 -6.99
CA GLN A 108 27.47 17.87 -8.19
C GLN A 108 26.25 16.97 -7.91
N VAL A 109 25.74 17.00 -6.68
CA VAL A 109 24.54 16.25 -6.29
C VAL A 109 23.30 17.13 -6.46
N TYR A 110 22.28 16.61 -7.16
CA TYR A 110 20.98 17.27 -7.20
C TYR A 110 20.26 17.04 -5.87
N GLY A 111 19.62 18.09 -5.34
CA GLY A 111 18.68 17.95 -4.23
C GLY A 111 17.50 17.07 -4.64
N LEU A 112 17.00 16.23 -3.73
CA LEU A 112 15.80 15.39 -3.96
C LEU A 112 14.56 16.22 -4.36
N TYR A 113 14.57 17.53 -4.07
CA TYR A 113 13.58 18.53 -4.46
C TYR A 113 14.27 19.84 -4.87
N ASP A 114 15.14 19.81 -5.88
CA ASP A 114 15.61 21.04 -6.51
C ASP A 114 14.58 21.51 -7.56
N HIS A 115 13.72 22.45 -7.17
CA HIS A 115 12.73 23.08 -8.06
C HIS A 115 13.33 24.17 -8.95
N GLU A 116 14.52 24.68 -8.60
CA GLU A 116 15.16 25.80 -9.29
C GLU A 116 16.09 25.29 -10.40
N ASN A 117 16.70 24.11 -10.20
CA ASN A 117 17.53 23.42 -11.19
C ASN A 117 17.12 21.95 -11.33
N PRO A 118 16.06 21.64 -12.12
CA PRO A 118 15.74 20.26 -12.43
C PRO A 118 16.93 19.59 -13.12
N PRO A 119 17.21 18.30 -12.83
CA PRO A 119 18.32 17.60 -13.47
C PRO A 119 18.13 17.58 -14.98
N GLU A 120 19.20 17.89 -15.72
CA GLU A 120 19.18 17.76 -17.18
C GLU A 120 18.84 16.31 -17.57
N PRO A 121 18.02 16.10 -18.61
CA PRO A 121 17.74 14.75 -19.11
C PRO A 121 19.04 14.03 -19.42
N ILE A 122 19.24 12.86 -18.81
CA ILE A 122 20.40 12.02 -19.09
C ILE A 122 20.35 11.67 -20.57
N ALA A 123 21.31 12.18 -21.35
CA ALA A 123 21.41 11.88 -22.77
C ALA A 123 21.49 10.36 -22.97
N PRO A 124 20.81 9.80 -23.99
CA PRO A 124 20.94 8.40 -24.30
C PRO A 124 22.40 8.09 -24.63
N VAL A 125 22.93 7.04 -24.00
CA VAL A 125 24.24 6.44 -24.33
C VAL A 125 24.14 5.68 -25.64
#